data_AF-A0A8S7IBC5-F1
#
_entry.id   AF-A0A8S7IBC5-F1
#
_cell.length_a   1.000
_cell.length_b   1.000
_cell.length_c   1.000
_cell.angle_alpha   90.00
_cell.angle_beta   90.00
_cell.angle_gamma   90.00
#
_symmetry.space_group_name_H-M   'P 1'
#
loop_
_entity.id
_entity.type
_entity.pdbx_description
1 polymer ?
#
loop_
_entity_poly.entity_id
_entity_poly.type
_entity_poly.pdbx_seq_one_letter_code
_entity_poly.pdbx_strand_id
1 'polypeptide(L)'
;MAQLTKQGHVYIISNIGSFGEDVFKIGMTRRLEPMDRVKELSGASVPFDFDVHAMISCDDAPALEKTLHDSLEKYRINRINLRKEFFRVKLEKIINEVERHHGQVEYVADPAALQYLQSLEYAENEAA
;
A
#
# COMPACT_ATOMS: atom_id res chain seq x y z
N MET A 1 5.62 9.19 -28.55
CA MET A 1 4.28 9.33 -27.93
C MET A 1 3.82 8.10 -27.12
N ALA A 2 4.65 7.07 -26.88
CA ALA A 2 4.28 5.92 -26.05
C ALA A 2 4.84 5.97 -24.61
N GLN A 3 5.71 6.94 -24.29
CA GLN A 3 6.29 7.12 -22.94
C GLN A 3 5.31 7.77 -21.95
N LEU A 4 4.37 8.60 -22.42
CA LEU A 4 3.37 9.27 -21.58
C LEU A 4 2.29 8.33 -21.01
N THR A 5 2.17 7.08 -21.48
CA THR A 5 1.08 6.19 -21.06
C THR A 5 1.42 5.30 -19.87
N LYS A 6 2.70 5.20 -19.50
CA LYS A 6 3.20 4.29 -18.46
C LYS A 6 3.64 4.95 -17.16
N GLN A 7 3.92 6.26 -17.19
CA GLN A 7 4.31 7.02 -16.01
C GLN A 7 3.18 7.05 -14.98
N GLY A 8 3.55 6.97 -13.70
CA GLY A 8 2.61 7.02 -12.59
C GLY A 8 3.30 6.78 -11.26
N HIS A 9 2.50 6.40 -10.27
CA HIS A 9 2.94 6.15 -8.92
C HIS A 9 2.59 4.73 -8.49
N VAL A 10 3.53 4.04 -7.86
CA VAL A 10 3.25 2.82 -7.09
C VAL A 10 3.09 3.22 -5.63
N TYR A 11 1.99 2.79 -5.02
CA TYR A 11 1.71 3.03 -3.61
C TYR A 11 1.82 1.74 -2.80
N ILE A 12 2.30 1.88 -1.56
CA ILE A 12 2.29 0.83 -0.53
C ILE A 12 1.42 1.36 0.60
N ILE A 13 0.31 0.68 0.88
CA ILE A 13 -0.67 1.12 1.88
C ILE A 13 -1.05 -0.02 2.82
N SER A 14 -1.42 0.28 4.06
CA SER A 14 -1.94 -0.71 5.02
C SER A 14 -3.23 -0.23 5.66
N ASN A 15 -3.95 -1.16 6.27
CA ASN A 15 -5.08 -0.84 7.13
C ASN A 15 -5.10 -1.87 8.26
N ILE A 16 -4.41 -1.54 9.37
CA ILE A 16 -4.18 -2.46 10.47
C ILE A 16 -5.50 -2.91 11.09
N GLY A 17 -6.44 -1.98 11.29
CA GLY A 17 -7.74 -2.32 11.87
C GLY A 17 -8.62 -3.22 10.99
N SER A 18 -8.36 -3.29 9.68
CA SER A 18 -9.09 -4.19 8.76
C SER A 18 -8.39 -5.51 8.52
N PHE A 19 -7.06 -5.49 8.39
CA PHE A 19 -6.29 -6.61 7.84
C PHE A 19 -5.20 -7.14 8.78
N GLY A 20 -4.92 -6.44 9.87
CA GLY A 20 -3.86 -6.74 10.83
C GLY A 20 -2.50 -6.16 10.45
N GLU A 21 -1.53 -6.39 11.34
CA GLU A 21 -0.13 -5.97 11.16
C GLU A 21 0.54 -6.69 9.99
N ASP A 22 1.57 -6.05 9.43
CA ASP A 22 2.36 -6.53 8.29
C ASP A 22 1.53 -6.90 7.05
N VAL A 23 0.29 -6.40 6.93
CA VAL A 23 -0.54 -6.59 5.74
C VAL A 23 -0.58 -5.32 4.91
N PHE A 24 0.00 -5.42 3.72
CA PHE A 24 0.14 -4.32 2.78
C PHE A 24 -0.60 -4.59 1.49
N LYS A 25 -1.24 -3.56 0.95
CA LYS A 25 -1.67 -3.51 -0.44
C LYS A 25 -0.61 -2.76 -1.25
N ILE A 26 -0.22 -3.36 -2.37
CA ILE A 26 0.67 -2.74 -3.36
C ILE A 26 -0.15 -2.56 -4.63
N GLY A 27 -0.19 -1.35 -5.16
CA GLY A 27 -0.86 -1.07 -6.42
C GLY A 27 -0.32 0.20 -7.06
N MET A 28 -0.88 0.57 -8.20
CA MET A 28 -0.45 1.76 -8.93
C MET A 28 -1.60 2.71 -9.29
N THR A 29 -1.23 3.95 -9.57
CA THR A 29 -2.11 5.00 -10.07
C THR A 29 -1.36 5.89 -11.04
N ARG A 30 -2.05 6.33 -12.10
CA ARG A 30 -1.52 7.31 -13.07
C ARG A 30 -2.19 8.68 -12.94
N ARG A 31 -2.88 8.90 -11.81
CA ARG A 31 -3.51 10.18 -11.51
C ARG A 31 -2.43 11.23 -11.23
N LEU A 32 -2.78 12.48 -11.55
CA LEU A 32 -1.96 13.63 -11.18
C LEU A 32 -1.80 13.72 -9.65
N GLU A 33 -2.91 13.55 -8.93
CA GLU A 33 -2.95 13.48 -7.47
C GLU A 33 -3.10 12.02 -7.02
N PRO A 34 -2.01 11.31 -6.67
CA PRO A 34 -2.07 9.89 -6.32
C PRO A 34 -2.83 9.64 -5.00
N MET A 35 -2.83 10.61 -4.09
CA MET A 35 -3.53 10.52 -2.80
C MET A 35 -5.06 10.40 -2.94
N ASP A 36 -5.64 10.95 -4.00
CA ASP A 36 -7.09 10.79 -4.25
C ASP A 36 -7.45 9.34 -4.54
N ARG A 37 -6.54 8.56 -5.16
CA ARG A 37 -6.77 7.13 -5.34
C ARG A 37 -6.78 6.40 -3.99
N VAL A 38 -5.92 6.78 -3.05
CA VAL A 38 -5.89 6.19 -1.71
C VAL A 38 -7.19 6.49 -0.96
N LYS A 39 -7.67 7.75 -1.00
CA LYS A 39 -8.95 8.15 -0.38
C LYS A 39 -10.14 7.36 -0.92
N GLU A 40 -10.21 7.14 -2.24
CA GLU A 40 -11.26 6.30 -2.83
C GLU A 40 -11.22 4.86 -2.33
N LEU A 41 -10.02 4.29 -2.16
CA LEU A 41 -9.84 2.94 -1.65
C LEU A 41 -10.28 2.84 -0.18
N SER A 42 -9.99 3.86 0.63
CA SER A 42 -10.50 3.95 2.01
C SER A 42 -12.03 3.99 2.06
N GLY A 43 -12.68 4.67 1.11
CA GLY A 43 -14.14 4.69 1.01
C GLY A 43 -14.79 3.40 0.49
N ALA A 44 -14.00 2.43 0.00
CA ALA A 44 -14.50 1.28 -0.75
C ALA A 44 -14.84 0.05 0.10
N SER A 45 -15.32 0.24 1.33
CA SER A 45 -15.71 -0.80 2.31
C SER A 45 -14.59 -1.33 3.20
N VAL A 46 -13.84 -0.43 3.84
CA VAL A 46 -12.97 -0.74 4.97
C VAL A 46 -13.36 0.12 6.19
N PRO A 47 -13.24 -0.38 7.43
CA PRO A 47 -13.61 0.35 8.64
C PRO A 47 -12.74 1.58 8.96
N PHE A 48 -11.51 1.62 8.44
CA PHE A 48 -10.55 2.69 8.70
C PHE A 48 -9.94 3.19 7.40
N ASP A 49 -9.35 4.38 7.42
CA ASP A 49 -8.56 4.84 6.29
C ASP A 49 -7.29 4.00 6.08
N PHE A 50 -6.82 3.92 4.83
CA PHE A 50 -5.51 3.34 4.55
C PHE A 50 -4.39 4.30 4.97
N ASP A 51 -3.44 3.78 5.74
CA ASP A 51 -2.16 4.44 5.98
C ASP A 51 -1.27 4.28 4.74
N VAL A 52 -0.62 5.37 4.32
CA VAL A 52 0.34 5.35 3.21
C VAL A 52 1.74 5.18 3.75
N HIS A 53 2.42 4.13 3.33
CA HIS A 53 3.79 3.83 3.74
C HIS A 53 4.79 4.24 2.69
N ALA A 54 4.42 4.17 1.42
CA ALA A 54 5.24 4.72 0.36
C ALA A 54 4.42 5.21 -0.82
N MET A 55 4.93 6.24 -1.48
CA MET A 55 4.47 6.72 -2.78
C MET A 55 5.69 6.87 -3.69
N ILE A 56 5.78 6.07 -4.75
CA ILE A 56 6.97 5.96 -5.59
C ILE A 56 6.61 6.44 -6.99
N SER A 57 7.10 7.62 -7.37
CA SER A 57 7.02 8.11 -8.76
C SER A 57 7.93 7.31 -9.67
N CYS A 58 7.43 6.94 -10.85
CA CYS A 58 8.17 6.13 -11.80
C CYS A 58 7.67 6.30 -13.24
N ASP A 59 8.58 6.12 -14.21
CA ASP A 59 8.27 6.25 -15.64
C ASP A 59 7.48 5.07 -16.21
N ASP A 60 7.53 3.90 -15.57
CA ASP A 60 6.76 2.70 -15.92
C ASP A 60 6.18 2.04 -14.66
N ALA A 61 5.10 2.64 -14.12
CA ALA A 61 4.42 2.15 -12.93
C ALA A 61 3.88 0.72 -13.06
N PRO A 62 3.28 0.33 -14.20
CA PRO A 62 2.89 -1.06 -14.41
C PRO A 62 4.06 -2.05 -14.32
N ALA A 63 5.22 -1.70 -14.87
CA ALA A 63 6.40 -2.58 -14.80
C ALA A 63 6.94 -2.73 -13.39
N LEU A 64 7.02 -1.63 -12.62
CA LEU A 64 7.47 -1.67 -11.23
C LEU A 64 6.49 -2.47 -10.36
N GLU A 65 5.19 -2.19 -10.46
CA GLU A 65 4.15 -2.92 -9.72
C GLU A 65 4.24 -4.42 -9.99
N LYS A 66 4.27 -4.82 -11.27
CA LYS A 66 4.39 -6.23 -11.66
C LYS A 66 5.66 -6.87 -11.07
N THR A 67 6.78 -6.16 -11.09
CA THR A 67 8.05 -6.67 -10.54
C THR A 67 7.94 -6.90 -9.02
N LEU A 68 7.34 -5.96 -8.29
CA LEU A 68 7.11 -6.12 -6.85
C LEU A 68 6.16 -7.29 -6.57
N HIS A 69 5.07 -7.39 -7.32
CA HIS A 69 4.10 -8.48 -7.22
C HIS A 69 4.74 -9.86 -7.45
N ASP A 70 5.56 -9.99 -8.50
CA ASP A 70 6.28 -11.22 -8.83
C ASP A 70 7.30 -11.57 -7.73
N SER A 71 8.05 -10.59 -7.22
CA SER A 71 9.04 -10.78 -6.15
C SER A 71 8.42 -11.16 -4.80
N LEU A 72 7.18 -10.75 -4.56
CA LEU A 72 6.43 -10.95 -3.33
C LEU A 72 5.37 -12.05 -3.43
N GLU A 73 5.33 -12.81 -4.52
CA GLU A 73 4.30 -13.83 -4.81
C GLU A 73 4.05 -14.77 -3.63
N LYS A 74 5.13 -15.24 -2.98
CA LYS A 74 5.06 -16.14 -1.82
C LYS A 74 4.38 -15.53 -0.58
N TYR A 75 4.28 -14.21 -0.50
CA TYR A 75 3.65 -13.46 0.58
C TYR A 75 2.21 -13.07 0.29
N ARG A 76 1.66 -13.39 -0.89
CA ARG A 76 0.25 -13.12 -1.21
C ARG A 76 -0.68 -13.79 -0.22
N ILE A 77 -1.63 -13.01 0.29
CA ILE A 77 -2.69 -13.50 1.17
C ILE A 77 -3.73 -14.26 0.34
N ASN A 78 -4.17 -13.69 -0.77
CA ASN A 78 -5.09 -14.36 -1.69
C ASN A 78 -4.33 -15.04 -2.83
N ARG A 79 -4.22 -16.37 -2.77
CA ARG A 79 -3.52 -17.19 -3.76
C ARG A 79 -4.41 -17.66 -4.91
N ILE A 80 -5.71 -17.37 -4.86
CA ILE A 80 -6.69 -17.80 -5.87
C ILE A 80 -7.09 -16.64 -6.77
N ASN A 81 -7.46 -15.50 -6.18
CA ASN A 81 -7.82 -14.29 -6.92
C ASN A 81 -6.67 -13.29 -6.86
N LEU A 82 -5.77 -13.36 -7.84
CA LEU A 82 -4.56 -12.53 -7.90
C LEU A 82 -4.84 -11.03 -8.10
N ARG A 83 -6.07 -10.65 -8.48
CA ARG A 83 -6.53 -9.24 -8.50
C ARG A 83 -6.65 -8.64 -7.10
N LYS A 84 -6.58 -9.45 -6.04
CA LYS A 84 -6.53 -9.00 -4.64
C LYS A 84 -5.07 -8.91 -4.20
N GLU A 85 -4.47 -7.77 -4.46
CA GLU A 85 -3.03 -7.50 -4.33
C GLU A 85 -2.62 -7.17 -2.89
N PHE A 86 -2.95 -8.06 -1.95
CA PHE A 86 -2.58 -7.96 -0.55
C PHE A 86 -1.51 -8.98 -0.19
N PHE A 87 -0.51 -8.53 0.56
CA PHE A 87 0.69 -9.28 0.90
C PHE A 87 0.94 -9.20 2.40
N ARG A 88 1.27 -10.33 3.03
CA ARG A 88 1.71 -10.37 4.43
C ARG A 88 3.23 -10.46 4.49
N VAL A 89 3.88 -9.33 4.71
CA VAL A 89 5.34 -9.19 4.65
C VAL A 89 5.77 -7.93 5.40
N LYS A 90 6.96 -7.94 5.99
CA LYS A 90 7.49 -6.75 6.65
C LYS A 90 7.74 -5.61 5.66
N LEU A 91 7.47 -4.37 6.09
CA LEU A 91 7.64 -3.17 5.26
C LEU A 91 9.08 -3.04 4.73
N GLU A 92 10.09 -3.31 5.56
CA GLU A 92 11.49 -3.16 5.15
C GLU A 92 11.82 -4.06 3.97
N LYS A 93 11.19 -5.24 3.88
CA LYS A 93 11.38 -6.11 2.72
C LYS A 93 10.82 -5.48 1.45
N ILE A 94 9.65 -4.83 1.52
CA ILE A 94 9.06 -4.18 0.35
C ILE A 94 9.96 -3.02 -0.10
N ILE A 95 10.42 -2.18 0.83
CA ILE A 95 11.34 -1.07 0.54
C ILE A 95 12.63 -1.58 -0.11
N ASN A 96 13.23 -2.64 0.43
CA ASN A 96 14.43 -3.26 -0.16
C ASN A 96 14.20 -3.75 -1.60
N GLU A 97 13.04 -4.32 -1.93
CA GLU A 97 12.75 -4.71 -3.32
C GLU A 97 12.54 -3.48 -4.22
N VAL A 98 11.92 -2.42 -3.73
CA VAL A 98 11.79 -1.16 -4.48
C VAL A 98 13.15 -0.56 -4.79
N GLU A 99 14.03 -0.43 -3.79
CA GLU A 99 15.37 0.15 -3.96
C GLU A 99 16.22 -0.66 -4.95
N ARG A 100 16.10 -1.99 -4.95
CA ARG A 100 16.80 -2.86 -5.91
C ARG A 100 16.37 -2.65 -7.36
N HIS A 101 15.10 -2.34 -7.60
CA HIS A 101 14.53 -2.26 -8.95
C HIS A 101 14.37 -0.84 -9.47
N HIS A 102 14.23 0.16 -8.59
CA HIS A 102 13.94 1.55 -8.95
C HIS A 102 14.97 2.55 -8.37
N GLY A 103 15.73 2.18 -7.34
CA GLY A 103 16.75 3.04 -6.72
C GLY A 103 16.27 3.74 -5.46
N GLN A 104 15.47 4.82 -5.57
CA GLN A 104 15.05 5.64 -4.42
C GLN A 104 13.52 5.70 -4.24
N VAL A 105 13.10 5.58 -2.98
CA VAL A 105 11.73 5.83 -2.53
C VAL A 105 11.61 7.32 -2.17
N GLU A 106 10.73 8.06 -2.85
CA GLU A 106 10.58 9.51 -2.64
C GLU A 106 9.92 9.86 -1.31
N TYR A 107 9.06 8.99 -0.80
CA TYR A 107 8.32 9.25 0.43
C TYR A 107 8.07 7.95 1.17
N VAL A 108 8.53 7.89 2.42
CA VAL A 108 8.08 6.91 3.41
C VAL A 108 7.38 7.70 4.51
N ALA A 109 6.07 7.51 4.67
CA ALA A 109 5.34 8.08 5.80
C ALA A 109 5.42 7.14 6.99
N ASP A 110 5.45 7.70 8.20
CA ASP A 110 5.25 6.94 9.43
C ASP A 110 3.74 6.74 9.65
N PRO A 111 3.23 5.51 9.48
CA PRO A 111 1.81 5.19 9.64
C PRO A 111 1.42 5.22 11.12
N ALA A 112 0.51 6.10 11.52
CA ALA A 112 0.09 6.18 12.92
C ALA A 112 -1.16 5.34 13.23
N ALA A 113 -1.89 4.84 12.22
CA ALA A 113 -3.15 4.09 12.39
C ALA A 113 -4.13 4.75 13.39
N LEU A 114 -4.17 6.10 13.41
CA LEU A 114 -4.75 6.89 14.49
C LEU A 114 -6.20 6.51 14.80
N GLN A 115 -7.05 6.38 13.77
CA GLN A 115 -8.45 6.04 13.95
C GLN A 115 -8.63 4.66 14.63
N TYR A 116 -7.78 3.70 14.28
CA TYR A 116 -7.81 2.36 14.86
C TYR A 116 -7.36 2.39 16.32
N LEU A 117 -6.23 3.05 16.62
CA LEU A 117 -5.71 3.16 17.98
C LEU A 117 -6.69 3.90 18.91
N GLN A 118 -7.29 5.00 18.44
CA GLN A 118 -8.33 5.71 19.18
C GLN A 118 -9.55 4.81 19.44
N SER A 119 -9.96 4.00 18.47
CA SER A 119 -11.10 3.08 18.65
C SER A 119 -10.82 2.02 19.73
N LEU A 120 -9.59 1.53 19.83
CA LEU A 120 -9.17 0.63 20.90
C LEU A 120 -9.20 1.33 22.27
N GLU A 121 -8.63 2.53 22.36
CA GLU A 121 -8.61 3.34 23.58
C GLU A 121 -10.03 3.62 24.10
N TYR A 122 -10.97 3.96 23.21
CA TYR A 122 -12.38 4.13 23.58
C TYR A 122 -13.00 2.85 24.12
N ALA A 123 -12.75 1.70 23.48
CA ALA A 123 -13.29 0.42 23.92
C ALA A 123 -12.72 -0.02 25.27
N GLU A 124 -11.44 0.24 25.54
CA GLU A 124 -10.81 -0.03 26.84
C GLU A 124 -11.40 0.85 27.94
N ASN A 125 -11.61 2.14 27.66
CA ASN A 125 -12.21 3.08 28.62
C ASN A 125 -13.69 2.77 28.92
N GLU A 126 -14.46 2.21 27.98
CA GLU A 126 -15.82 1.74 28.23
C GLU A 126 -15.88 0.47 29.09
N ALA A 127 -14.81 -0.33 29.07
CA ALA A 127 -14.72 -1.58 29.82
C ALA A 127 -14.16 -1.43 31.25
N ALA A 128 -13.62 -0.24 31.59
CA ALA A 128 -13.04 0.10 32.89
C ALA A 128 -14.05 0.71 33.86
#